data_AF-A0A0A0LV80-F1
#
_entry.id   AF-A0A0A0LV80-F1
#
_cell.length_a   1.000
_cell.length_b   1.000
_cell.length_c   1.000
_cell.angle_alpha   90.00
_cell.angle_beta   90.00
_cell.angle_gamma   90.00
#
_symmetry.space_group_name_H-M   'P 1'
#
loop_
_entity.id
_entity.type
_entity.pdbx_description
1 polymer ?
#
loop_
_entity_poly.entity_id
_entity_poly.type
_entity_poly.pdbx_seq_one_letter_code
_entity_poly.pdbx_strand_id
1 'polypeptide(L)'
;MIYHGWTVLASWFRLKYPHIALGALASSAPILYFDNITPQDGYYSIVSKSFKETSKTCHDTIRRSWGEIDRIAGKTRGGLSILSKQFKTCGKLKTSSEIKNLMDSVFTMAAQYNDPYENPVRGICVAIDEEAKKKSNVIKQVVAGVIAYLGERPCYDVYEFGYPNDPLNQYGWQTLEY
;
A
#
# COMPACT_ATOMS: atom_id res chain seq x y z
N MET A 1 -5.72 -5.72 -2.60
CA MET A 1 -6.60 -6.55 -1.73
C MET A 1 -5.82 -7.81 -1.35
N ILE A 2 -5.80 -8.16 -0.08
CA ILE A 2 -4.87 -9.12 0.55
C ILE A 2 -4.89 -10.51 -0.11
N TYR A 3 -3.69 -11.06 -0.31
CA TYR A 3 -3.33 -12.40 -0.81
C TYR A 3 -3.79 -13.60 0.04
N HIS A 4 -4.91 -13.50 0.76
CA HIS A 4 -5.40 -14.58 1.62
C HIS A 4 -6.85 -14.97 1.31
N GLY A 5 -7.08 -15.53 0.12
CA GLY A 5 -8.34 -16.19 -0.23
C GLY A 5 -8.68 -17.39 0.66
N TRP A 6 -7.73 -17.92 1.43
CA TRP A 6 -7.88 -19.10 2.28
C TRP A 6 -8.97 -18.96 3.36
N THR A 7 -9.16 -17.76 3.93
CA THR A 7 -10.14 -17.56 5.02
C THR A 7 -11.56 -17.41 4.47
N VAL A 8 -11.70 -16.89 3.25
CA VAL A 8 -12.95 -16.96 2.47
C VAL A 8 -13.30 -18.42 2.18
N LEU A 9 -12.31 -19.23 1.78
CA LEU A 9 -12.49 -20.67 1.55
C LEU A 9 -13.04 -21.40 2.78
N ALA A 10 -12.58 -21.09 4.00
CA ALA A 10 -13.11 -21.70 5.21
C ALA A 10 -14.61 -21.44 5.39
N SER A 11 -15.06 -20.20 5.13
CA SER A 11 -16.48 -19.83 5.17
C SER A 11 -17.28 -20.61 4.12
N TRP A 12 -16.79 -20.63 2.88
CA TRP A 12 -17.45 -21.30 1.77
C TRP A 12 -17.50 -22.82 1.95
N PHE A 13 -16.45 -23.42 2.48
CA PHE A 13 -16.40 -24.86 2.75
C PHE A 13 -17.47 -25.25 3.77
N ARG A 14 -17.63 -24.48 4.86
CA ARG A 14 -18.70 -24.73 5.84
C ARG A 14 -20.10 -24.56 5.26
N LEU A 15 -20.30 -23.58 4.38
CA LEU A 15 -21.59 -23.30 3.73
C LEU A 15 -21.95 -24.36 2.68
N LYS A 16 -20.99 -24.80 1.87
CA LYS A 16 -21.20 -25.78 0.78
C LYS A 16 -21.20 -27.22 1.28
N TYR A 17 -20.41 -27.53 2.30
CA TYR A 17 -20.25 -28.87 2.85
C TYR A 17 -20.62 -28.94 4.34
N PRO A 18 -21.86 -28.59 4.72
CA PRO A 18 -22.26 -28.51 6.12
C PRO A 18 -22.32 -29.87 6.83
N HIS A 19 -22.31 -30.96 6.06
CA HIS A 19 -22.28 -32.34 6.53
C HIS A 19 -20.86 -32.85 6.81
N ILE A 20 -19.83 -32.14 6.32
CA ILE A 20 -18.41 -32.47 6.54
C ILE A 20 -17.83 -31.62 7.66
N ALA A 21 -18.11 -30.30 7.64
CA ALA A 21 -17.58 -29.36 8.62
C ALA A 21 -18.66 -28.97 9.65
N LEU A 22 -18.37 -29.19 10.94
CA LEU A 22 -19.25 -28.75 12.04
C LEU A 22 -19.29 -27.22 12.18
N GLY A 23 -18.16 -26.55 11.92
CA GLY A 23 -18.02 -25.09 12.00
C GLY A 23 -16.81 -24.57 11.23
N ALA A 24 -16.67 -23.25 11.14
CA ALA A 24 -15.51 -22.59 10.55
C ALA A 24 -15.17 -21.31 11.32
N LEU A 25 -13.86 -21.09 11.53
CA LEU A 25 -13.32 -19.82 11.99
C LEU A 25 -12.64 -19.12 10.81
N ALA A 26 -13.23 -18.03 10.34
CA ALA A 26 -12.76 -17.28 9.18
C ALA A 26 -12.27 -15.89 9.62
N SER A 27 -11.03 -15.84 10.11
CA SER A 27 -10.41 -14.58 10.57
C SER A 27 -10.04 -13.68 9.38
N SER A 28 -10.36 -12.40 9.46
CA SER A 28 -10.05 -11.40 8.43
C SER A 28 -10.52 -11.79 7.01
N ALA A 29 -11.64 -12.50 6.89
CA ALA A 29 -12.20 -12.94 5.61
C ALA A 29 -13.14 -11.87 5.03
N PRO A 30 -12.79 -11.20 3.92
CA PRO A 30 -13.61 -10.14 3.34
C PRO A 30 -14.76 -10.69 2.48
N ILE A 31 -15.61 -11.55 3.06
CA ILE A 31 -16.68 -12.26 2.32
C ILE A 31 -17.76 -11.36 1.71
N LEU A 32 -17.79 -10.08 2.06
CA LEU A 32 -18.73 -9.08 1.53
C LEU A 32 -18.11 -8.17 0.46
N TYR A 33 -16.82 -8.31 0.15
CA TYR A 33 -16.13 -7.46 -0.83
C TYR A 33 -16.30 -7.94 -2.28
N PHE A 34 -17.35 -8.73 -2.55
CA PHE A 34 -17.75 -9.16 -3.88
C PHE A 34 -18.91 -8.30 -4.39
N ASP A 35 -19.05 -8.22 -5.71
CA ASP A 35 -20.07 -7.43 -6.39
C ASP A 35 -20.11 -5.97 -5.91
N ASN A 36 -21.31 -5.38 -5.81
CA ASN A 36 -21.52 -4.01 -5.36
C ASN A 36 -22.10 -3.96 -3.92
N ILE A 37 -21.70 -4.90 -3.06
CA ILE A 37 -22.20 -5.01 -1.67
C ILE A 37 -21.52 -3.96 -0.77
N THR A 38 -20.22 -3.73 -0.94
CA THR A 38 -19.44 -2.73 -0.19
C THR A 38 -18.93 -1.62 -1.11
N PRO A 39 -18.72 -0.39 -0.57
CA PRO A 39 -18.07 0.68 -1.33
C PRO A 39 -16.71 0.24 -1.88
N GLN A 40 -16.42 0.59 -3.14
CA GLN A 40 -15.19 0.20 -3.83
C GLN A 40 -13.92 0.77 -3.15
N ASP A 41 -14.05 1.89 -2.46
CA ASP A 41 -12.97 2.55 -1.72
C ASP A 41 -12.86 2.08 -0.26
N GLY A 42 -13.66 1.10 0.17
CA GLY A 42 -13.72 0.61 1.55
C GLY A 42 -12.34 0.26 2.11
N TYR A 43 -11.53 -0.49 1.37
CA TYR A 43 -10.17 -0.83 1.78
C TYR A 43 -9.29 0.40 2.01
N TYR A 44 -9.22 1.29 1.02
CA TYR A 44 -8.38 2.49 1.10
C TYR A 44 -8.86 3.51 2.14
N SER A 45 -10.17 3.56 2.41
CA SER A 45 -10.74 4.38 3.48
C SER A 45 -10.26 3.94 4.86
N ILE A 46 -10.20 2.63 5.11
CA ILE A 46 -9.69 2.06 6.37
C ILE A 46 -8.18 2.27 6.48
N VAL A 47 -7.41 2.05 5.41
CA VAL A 47 -5.97 2.36 5.40
C VAL A 47 -5.74 3.84 5.73
N SER A 48 -6.43 4.74 5.05
CA SER A 48 -6.32 6.20 5.29
C SER A 48 -6.69 6.57 6.73
N LYS A 49 -7.72 5.93 7.29
CA LYS A 49 -8.14 6.12 8.68
C LYS A 49 -7.04 5.72 9.66
N SER A 50 -6.35 4.59 9.47
CA SER A 50 -5.25 4.16 10.33
C SER A 50 -4.13 5.21 10.43
N PHE A 51 -3.74 5.80 9.30
CA PHE A 51 -2.75 6.89 9.28
C PHE A 51 -3.30 8.16 9.95
N LYS A 52 -4.56 8.51 9.70
CA LYS A 52 -5.20 9.71 10.26
C LYS A 52 -5.34 9.66 11.78
N GLU A 53 -5.70 8.50 12.33
CA GLU A 53 -5.82 8.28 13.78
C GLU A 53 -4.45 8.29 14.47
N THR A 54 -3.39 7.91 13.74
CA THR A 54 -2.01 7.95 14.22
C THR A 54 -1.44 9.36 14.20
N SER A 55 -1.58 10.07 13.07
CA SER A 55 -1.19 11.48 12.93
C SER A 55 -1.94 12.13 11.76
N LYS A 56 -2.68 13.21 12.07
CA LYS A 56 -3.38 14.00 11.04
C LYS A 56 -2.40 14.65 10.06
N THR A 57 -1.26 15.13 10.54
CA THR A 57 -0.23 15.77 9.69
C THR A 57 0.37 14.76 8.71
N CYS A 58 0.73 13.57 9.20
CA CYS A 58 1.18 12.44 8.40
C CYS A 58 0.17 12.09 7.29
N HIS A 59 -1.10 11.88 7.66
CA HIS A 59 -2.17 11.61 6.70
C HIS A 59 -2.31 12.71 5.63
N ASP A 60 -2.33 13.98 6.03
CA ASP A 60 -2.49 15.10 5.11
C ASP A 60 -1.27 15.26 4.18
N THR A 61 -0.08 14.90 4.64
CA THR A 61 1.13 14.85 3.82
C THR A 61 1.08 13.71 2.82
N ILE A 62 0.70 12.49 3.23
CA ILE A 62 0.50 11.35 2.31
C ILE A 62 -0.53 11.72 1.25
N ARG A 63 -1.69 12.27 1.64
CA ARG A 63 -2.75 12.68 0.72
C ARG A 63 -2.27 13.69 -0.33
N ARG A 64 -1.48 14.69 0.07
CA ARG A 64 -0.94 15.72 -0.82
C ARG A 64 0.15 15.16 -1.75
N SER A 65 0.89 14.15 -1.31
CA SER A 65 2.00 13.59 -2.07
C SER A 65 1.58 13.03 -3.42
N TRP A 66 0.38 12.43 -3.52
CA TRP A 66 -0.14 11.85 -4.76
C TRP A 66 -0.24 12.87 -5.89
N GLY A 67 -0.82 14.04 -5.60
CA GLY A 67 -0.93 15.13 -6.56
C GLY A 67 0.42 15.81 -6.84
N GLU A 68 1.30 15.88 -5.84
CA GLU A 68 2.64 16.44 -6.03
C GLU A 68 3.51 15.57 -6.94
N ILE A 69 3.39 14.24 -6.86
CA ILE A 69 4.03 13.30 -7.77
C ILE A 69 3.56 13.54 -9.20
N ASP A 70 2.26 13.64 -9.44
CA ASP A 70 1.73 13.92 -10.79
C ASP A 70 2.18 15.28 -11.31
N ARG A 71 2.15 16.30 -10.45
CA ARG A 71 2.60 17.65 -10.79
C ARG A 71 4.08 17.67 -11.19
N ILE A 72 4.94 16.89 -10.52
CA ILE A 72 6.36 16.79 -10.88
C ILE A 72 6.52 15.97 -12.17
N ALA A 73 5.83 14.82 -12.28
CA ALA A 73 5.92 13.93 -13.44
C ALA A 73 5.44 14.60 -14.73
N GLY A 74 4.38 15.42 -14.66
CA GLY A 74 3.82 16.16 -15.80
C GLY A 74 4.68 17.32 -16.31
N LYS A 75 5.81 17.64 -15.66
CA LYS A 75 6.76 18.64 -16.18
C LYS A 75 7.47 18.09 -17.41
N THR A 76 7.35 18.80 -18.53
CA THR A 76 7.85 18.40 -19.87
C THR A 76 9.35 18.09 -19.97
N ARG A 77 10.18 18.48 -18.99
CA ARG A 77 11.62 18.15 -18.94
C ARG A 77 11.99 17.48 -17.63
N GLY A 78 12.15 16.15 -17.67
CA GLY A 78 12.86 15.39 -16.63
C GLY A 78 12.15 15.19 -15.30
N GLY A 79 10.83 15.45 -15.22
CA GLY A 79 10.04 15.24 -13.99
C GLY A 79 10.20 13.86 -13.37
N LEU A 80 10.09 12.81 -14.18
CA LEU A 80 10.33 11.42 -13.76
C LEU A 80 11.77 11.19 -13.29
N SER A 81 12.77 11.83 -13.90
CA SER A 81 14.16 11.72 -13.44
C SER A 81 14.37 12.41 -12.09
N ILE A 82 13.67 13.52 -11.83
CA ILE A 82 13.66 14.18 -10.51
C ILE A 82 13.07 13.23 -9.47
N LEU A 83 11.93 12.61 -9.77
CA LEU A 83 11.29 11.64 -8.88
C LEU A 83 12.20 10.44 -8.63
N SER A 84 12.81 9.85 -9.67
CA SER A 84 13.77 8.74 -9.52
C SER A 84 14.91 9.09 -8.55
N LYS A 85 15.46 10.31 -8.65
CA LYS A 85 16.54 10.75 -7.77
C LYS A 85 16.05 10.99 -6.33
N GLN A 86 14.89 11.61 -6.15
CA GLN A 86 14.36 11.92 -4.83
C GLN A 86 13.94 10.67 -4.06
N PHE A 87 13.33 9.70 -4.75
CA PHE A 87 12.95 8.41 -4.19
C PHE A 87 14.09 7.38 -4.20
N LYS A 88 15.29 7.74 -4.68
CA LYS A 88 16.43 6.81 -4.86
C LYS A 88 16.01 5.50 -5.56
N THR A 89 15.27 5.57 -6.67
CA THR A 89 14.80 4.37 -7.35
C THR A 89 15.96 3.61 -8.01
N CYS A 90 15.95 2.27 -7.99
CA CYS A 90 17.02 1.46 -8.59
C CYS A 90 17.07 1.60 -10.12
N GLY A 91 15.92 1.82 -10.75
CA GLY A 91 15.78 2.10 -12.18
C GLY A 91 15.26 3.52 -12.45
N LYS A 92 15.32 3.95 -13.72
CA LYS A 92 14.64 5.18 -14.16
C LYS A 92 13.14 4.93 -14.24
N LEU A 93 12.35 5.84 -13.67
CA LEU A 93 10.89 5.81 -13.78
C LEU A 93 10.47 6.08 -15.23
N LYS A 94 9.57 5.23 -15.73
CA LYS A 94 8.86 5.34 -17.00
C LYS A 94 7.52 6.08 -16.81
N THR A 95 6.88 5.92 -15.65
CA THR A 95 5.60 6.58 -15.34
C THR A 95 5.53 7.02 -13.87
N SER A 96 4.62 7.94 -13.54
CA SER A 96 4.35 8.27 -12.12
C SER A 96 3.67 7.12 -11.37
N SER A 97 2.96 6.25 -12.08
CA SER A 97 2.28 5.09 -11.48
C SER A 97 3.26 4.12 -10.82
N GLU A 98 4.46 3.92 -11.38
CA GLU A 98 5.46 3.02 -10.79
C GLU A 98 5.80 3.40 -9.34
N ILE A 99 6.09 4.68 -9.07
CA ILE A 99 6.40 5.11 -7.70
C ILE A 99 5.16 5.17 -6.82
N LYS A 100 4.01 5.51 -7.40
CA LYS A 100 2.74 5.50 -6.65
C LYS A 100 2.36 4.11 -6.20
N ASN A 101 2.58 3.08 -7.02
CA ASN A 101 2.32 1.68 -6.68
C ASN A 101 3.23 1.19 -5.55
N LEU A 102 4.51 1.58 -5.56
CA LEU A 102 5.41 1.29 -4.44
C LEU A 102 4.87 1.92 -3.14
N MET A 103 4.52 3.21 -3.17
CA MET A 103 3.96 3.90 -2.01
C MET A 103 2.63 3.30 -1.54
N ASP A 104 1.75 2.94 -2.47
CA ASP A 104 0.50 2.26 -2.19
C ASP A 104 0.75 0.96 -1.43
N SER A 105 1.68 0.14 -1.92
CA SER A 105 2.08 -1.11 -1.29
C SER A 105 2.64 -0.88 0.12
N VAL A 106 3.54 0.10 0.29
CA VAL A 106 4.10 0.45 1.60
C VAL A 106 3.01 0.82 2.61
N PHE A 107 2.10 1.74 2.26
CA PHE A 107 1.09 2.21 3.21
C PHE A 107 0.01 1.15 3.48
N THR A 108 -0.41 0.41 2.47
CA THR A 108 -1.42 -0.65 2.63
C THR A 108 -0.87 -1.86 3.40
N MET A 109 0.38 -2.25 3.17
CA MET A 109 1.05 -3.31 3.93
C MET A 109 1.32 -2.88 5.37
N ALA A 110 1.76 -1.64 5.60
CA ALA A 110 1.91 -1.11 6.95
C ALA A 110 0.60 -1.13 7.74
N ALA A 111 -0.51 -0.68 7.14
CA ALA A 111 -1.81 -0.70 7.81
C ALA A 111 -2.32 -2.12 8.10
N GLN A 112 -2.03 -3.07 7.21
CA GLN A 112 -2.49 -4.45 7.30
C GLN A 112 -1.73 -5.28 8.32
N TYR A 113 -0.42 -5.06 8.41
CA TYR A 113 0.48 -5.73 9.35
C TYR A 113 0.85 -4.78 10.49
N ASN A 114 -0.10 -3.95 10.93
CA ASN A 114 0.12 -2.96 11.99
C ASN A 114 0.09 -3.60 13.39
N ASP A 115 1.02 -4.52 13.65
CA ASP A 115 1.12 -5.18 14.94
C ASP A 115 1.52 -4.20 16.05
N PRO A 116 1.18 -4.48 17.33
CA PRO A 116 1.42 -3.55 18.42
C PRO A 116 2.89 -3.38 18.81
N TYR A 117 3.78 -4.28 18.38
CA TYR A 117 5.19 -4.24 18.73
C TYR A 117 5.98 -3.40 17.74
N GLU A 118 5.94 -3.72 16.44
CA GLU A 118 6.64 -2.96 15.41
C GLU A 118 5.91 -1.64 15.09
N ASN A 119 4.58 -1.65 15.16
CA ASN A 119 3.71 -0.49 14.90
C ASN A 119 4.13 0.31 13.64
N PRO A 120 4.16 -0.35 12.46
CA PRO A 120 4.70 0.25 11.23
C PRO A 120 3.98 1.53 10.80
N VAL A 121 2.68 1.67 11.05
CA VAL A 121 1.95 2.91 10.75
C VAL A 121 2.51 4.08 11.57
N ARG A 122 2.77 3.86 12.87
CA ARG A 122 3.41 4.85 13.73
C ARG A 122 4.84 5.15 13.28
N GLY A 123 5.62 4.14 12.93
CA GLY A 123 6.99 4.32 12.43
C GLY A 123 7.03 5.24 11.21
N ILE A 124 6.18 4.98 10.22
CA ILE A 124 6.03 5.82 9.03
C ILE A 124 5.63 7.25 9.40
N CYS A 125 4.61 7.42 10.24
CA CYS A 125 4.13 8.75 10.58
C CYS A 125 5.14 9.58 11.38
N VAL A 126 5.88 8.96 12.31
CA VAL A 126 6.98 9.64 13.02
C VAL A 126 8.01 10.14 12.02
N ALA A 127 8.43 9.31 11.07
CA ALA A 127 9.43 9.71 10.07
C ALA A 127 8.94 10.88 9.18
N ILE A 128 7.68 10.81 8.73
CA ILE A 128 7.06 11.89 7.93
C ILE A 128 6.98 13.19 8.73
N ASP A 129 6.51 13.13 9.97
CA ASP A 129 6.31 14.32 10.81
C ASP A 129 7.65 14.94 11.23
N GLU A 130 8.66 14.14 11.56
CA GLU A 130 10.02 14.63 11.84
C GLU A 130 10.66 15.29 10.61
N GLU A 131 10.46 14.72 9.43
CA GLU A 131 10.95 15.32 8.19
C GLU A 131 10.19 16.62 7.86
N ALA A 132 8.89 16.70 8.19
CA ALA A 132 8.11 17.92 8.02
C ALA A 132 8.59 19.08 8.92
N LYS A 133 9.08 18.79 10.13
CA LYS A 133 9.68 19.81 11.03
C LYS A 133 10.90 20.48 10.41
N LYS A 134 11.63 19.80 9.52
CA LYS A 134 12.78 20.36 8.78
C LYS A 134 12.37 21.32 7.66
N LYS A 135 11.07 21.62 7.51
CA LYS A 135 10.50 22.44 6.42
C LYS A 135 10.88 21.91 5.02
N SER A 136 11.06 20.60 4.90
CA SER A 136 11.35 19.97 3.62
C SER A 136 10.08 19.85 2.78
N ASN A 137 10.23 19.54 1.49
CA ASN A 137 9.08 19.39 0.59
C ASN A 137 8.33 18.08 0.85
N VAL A 138 7.07 18.01 0.40
CA VAL A 138 6.18 16.85 0.58
C VAL A 138 6.80 15.54 0.10
N ILE A 139 7.56 15.55 -1.00
CA ILE A 139 8.21 14.34 -1.53
C ILE A 139 9.27 13.82 -0.55
N LYS A 140 10.13 14.70 -0.01
CA LYS A 140 11.13 14.30 1.00
C LYS A 140 10.46 13.72 2.25
N GLN A 141 9.34 14.30 2.67
CA GLN A 141 8.58 13.82 3.83
C GLN A 141 8.08 12.39 3.61
N VAL A 142 7.41 12.10 2.48
CA VAL A 142 6.92 10.73 2.21
C VAL A 142 8.05 9.75 1.92
N VAL A 143 9.18 10.19 1.36
CA VAL A 143 10.39 9.36 1.22
C VAL A 143 10.91 8.92 2.58
N ALA A 144 10.90 9.79 3.60
CA ALA A 144 11.26 9.40 4.96
C ALA A 144 10.33 8.30 5.51
N GLY A 145 9.03 8.39 5.22
CA GLY A 145 8.07 7.33 5.54
C GLY A 145 8.36 6.00 4.84
N VAL A 146 8.68 6.04 3.53
CA VAL A 146 9.05 4.83 2.77
C VAL A 146 10.32 4.19 3.34
N ILE A 147 11.35 4.99 3.65
CA ILE A 147 12.58 4.54 4.29
C ILE A 147 12.30 3.90 5.66
N ALA A 148 11.42 4.50 6.45
CA ALA A 148 11.07 3.99 7.77
C ALA A 148 10.42 2.59 7.71
N TYR A 149 9.71 2.28 6.62
CA TYR A 149 9.09 0.97 6.43
C TYR A 149 10.03 -0.06 5.78
N LEU A 150 10.74 0.33 4.71
CA LEU A 150 11.57 -0.59 3.92
C LEU A 150 13.00 -0.76 4.47
N GLY A 151 13.41 0.11 5.40
CA GLY A 151 14.80 0.29 5.84
C GLY A 151 15.62 1.13 4.87
N GLU A 152 16.72 1.73 5.35
CA GLU A 152 17.63 2.51 4.50
C GLU A 152 18.38 1.59 3.54
N ARG A 153 18.28 1.87 2.24
CA ARG A 153 18.92 1.09 1.16
C ARG A 153 19.64 2.00 0.16
N PRO A 154 20.61 1.46 -0.62
CA PRO A 154 21.24 2.23 -1.71
C PRO A 154 20.25 2.71 -2.76
N CYS A 155 19.21 1.92 -3.03
CA CYS A 155 18.08 2.26 -3.89
C CYS A 155 16.83 1.44 -3.54
N TYR A 156 15.67 1.88 -4.05
CA TYR A 156 14.38 1.19 -3.89
C TYR A 156 13.87 0.65 -5.23
N ASP A 157 13.52 -0.64 -5.27
CA ASP A 157 12.88 -1.26 -6.42
C ASP A 157 11.38 -0.94 -6.37
N VAL A 158 10.89 -0.27 -7.42
CA VAL A 158 9.47 0.10 -7.52
C VAL A 158 8.55 -1.11 -7.76
N TYR A 159 9.14 -2.28 -8.02
CA TYR A 159 8.45 -3.56 -8.20
C TYR A 159 8.67 -4.53 -7.03
N GLU A 160 9.19 -4.07 -5.89
CA GLU A 160 9.49 -4.89 -4.70
C GLU A 160 8.31 -5.76 -4.23
N PHE A 161 7.08 -5.26 -4.39
CA PHE A 161 5.86 -5.94 -3.95
C PHE A 161 5.14 -6.76 -5.04
N GLY A 162 5.73 -6.86 -6.23
CA GLY A 162 5.18 -7.66 -7.32
C GLY A 162 5.53 -7.11 -8.69
N TYR A 163 6.02 -8.00 -9.56
CA TYR A 163 6.29 -7.66 -10.95
C TYR A 163 5.00 -7.77 -11.79
N PRO A 164 4.69 -6.79 -12.64
CA PRO A 164 3.42 -6.76 -13.40
C PRO A 164 3.17 -7.99 -14.28
N ASN A 165 4.24 -8.66 -14.71
CA ASN A 165 4.19 -9.78 -15.64
C ASN A 165 4.78 -11.05 -15.03
N ASP A 166 4.64 -11.25 -13.71
CA ASP A 166 5.08 -12.48 -13.07
C ASP A 166 4.18 -13.66 -13.52
N PRO A 167 4.69 -14.61 -14.34
CA PRO A 167 3.90 -15.75 -14.80
C PRO A 167 3.51 -16.71 -13.67
N LEU A 168 4.13 -16.58 -12.49
CA LEU A 168 3.86 -17.40 -11.31
C LEU A 168 2.84 -16.76 -10.36
N ASN A 169 2.27 -15.60 -10.71
CA ASN A 169 1.23 -14.95 -9.91
C ASN A 169 -0.13 -15.66 -10.04
N GLN A 170 -0.26 -16.82 -9.38
CA GLN A 170 -1.48 -17.64 -9.35
C GLN A 170 -2.69 -16.85 -8.82
N TYR A 171 -2.49 -15.95 -7.86
CA TYR A 171 -3.55 -15.11 -7.34
C TYR A 171 -4.06 -14.11 -8.39
N GLY A 172 -3.17 -13.56 -9.22
CA GLY A 172 -3.54 -12.71 -10.35
C GLY A 172 -4.53 -13.40 -11.29
N TRP A 173 -4.29 -14.68 -11.60
CA TRP A 173 -5.22 -15.48 -12.41
C TRP A 173 -6.59 -15.63 -11.73
N GLN A 174 -6.62 -15.92 -10.42
CA GLN A 174 -7.88 -16.05 -9.68
C GLN A 174 -8.73 -14.77 -9.67
N THR A 175 -8.11 -13.59 -9.76
CA THR A 175 -8.82 -12.30 -9.78
C THR A 175 -9.40 -11.93 -11.15
N LEU A 176 -8.99 -12.61 -12.23
CA LEU A 176 -9.48 -12.36 -13.60
C LEU A 176 -10.69 -13.23 -13.96
N GLU A 177 -10.97 -14.27 -13.17
CA GLU A 177 -12.04 -15.25 -13.42
C GLU A 177 -13.39 -14.87 -12.79
N TYR A 178 -13.45 -13.74 -12.09
CA TYR A 178 -14.66 -13.15 -11.51
C TYR A 178 -14.97 -11.80 -12.18
#